data_AF-A0A7X0AS84-F1
#
_entry.id   AF-A0A7X0AS84-F1
#
_cell.length_a   1.000
_cell.length_b   1.000
_cell.length_c   1.000
_cell.angle_alpha   90.00
_cell.angle_beta   90.00
_cell.angle_gamma   90.00
#
_symmetry.space_group_name_H-M   'P 1'
#
loop_
_entity.id
_entity.type
_entity.pdbx_description
1 polymer ?
#
loop_
_entity_poly.entity_id
_entity_poly.type
_entity_poly.pdbx_seq_one_letter_code
_entity_poly.pdbx_strand_id
1 'polypeptide(L)'
;MFNDVQRSFYLQGLGLDPVVIREIEEMRAESPARPLSQKGLKNILVDFYSQKNGQRRKLESYTVEFLYSLWLELFSPCHEYYVQVRPKNIDRSGRVSSTTADFMVFEPEGVCLVECKPTVALEHLAAKRPDEWVCRDGVWTRPPVEAWANERGLRYMIWCPPEPHGIYQANLLILYAQQCVDGGAPAIEACISRLIKTVEEKPLVVAEALTSISSLSGTHLLKALASKQIFGPLKSIPLDEVDRFPLYASSAQAEANDALSFTALQGGMLQPTVGSPILLASVVDYEHGIKRLERVKRILAGEDSGSRRYLDLVKKVLDARDGGGNELEVCLTEYYKSGRRVSQLTSAQEELMHLSILRYRRDATIRGKVQAHDHLTLLCRNAGVRTPCRATFNARLKKFSLEKRAYTEGGHRGFHAVELATDPGARTLRCFLPGIMVHVDSTKFDERCSPDFLATLGFDCPTLYLAIDSATGKPLGRAILFGTSCRNSLAVLIRDVLHRQGSLPRYWIVDGGSEYTGEWFESFCTLIGATRIQPPPVILGRTHMLKTRWAA
;
A
#
# COMPACT_ATOMS: atom_id res chain seq x y z
N MET A 1 10.89 12.29 23.54
CA MET A 1 11.49 13.36 22.72
C MET A 1 12.63 13.99 23.49
N PHE A 2 13.73 14.32 22.83
CA PHE A 2 14.78 15.10 23.49
C PHE A 2 14.31 16.55 23.68
N ASN A 3 14.55 17.10 24.88
CA ASN A 3 14.61 18.55 25.01
C ASN A 3 15.89 19.08 24.32
N ASP A 4 15.95 20.39 24.10
CA ASP A 4 17.06 20.98 23.32
C ASP A 4 18.43 20.76 23.97
N VAL A 5 18.49 20.71 25.30
CA VAL A 5 19.73 20.43 26.05
C VAL A 5 20.17 18.99 25.85
N GLN A 6 19.24 18.02 26.00
CA GLN A 6 19.52 16.60 25.78
C GLN A 6 19.98 16.33 24.36
N ARG A 7 19.34 16.95 23.36
CA ARG A 7 19.71 16.78 21.95
C ARG A 7 21.10 17.34 21.66
N SER A 8 21.42 18.51 22.22
CA SER A 8 22.74 19.11 22.11
C SER A 8 23.83 18.21 22.70
N PHE A 9 23.62 17.70 23.92
CA PHE A 9 24.56 16.74 24.53
C PHE A 9 24.69 15.44 23.75
N TYR A 10 23.59 14.91 23.22
CA TYR A 10 23.60 13.72 22.37
C TYR A 10 24.44 13.96 21.10
N LEU A 11 24.18 15.03 20.35
CA LEU A 11 24.90 15.34 19.11
C LEU A 11 26.39 15.65 19.36
N GLN A 12 26.71 16.33 20.46
CA GLN A 12 28.10 16.55 20.88
C GLN A 12 28.79 15.24 21.29
N GLY A 13 28.08 14.36 22.00
CA GLY A 13 28.57 13.05 22.43
C GLY A 13 28.91 12.11 21.28
N LEU A 14 28.29 12.30 20.11
CA LEU A 14 28.63 11.58 18.88
C LEU A 14 29.93 12.06 18.22
N GLY A 15 30.53 13.16 18.69
CA GLY A 15 31.76 13.71 18.11
C GLY A 15 31.59 14.27 16.70
N LEU A 16 30.37 14.67 16.32
CA LEU A 16 30.09 15.25 15.00
C LEU A 16 30.67 16.66 14.87
N ASP A 17 31.10 17.02 13.65
CA ASP A 17 31.55 18.37 13.34
C ASP A 17 30.42 19.40 13.64
N PRO A 18 30.71 20.56 14.25
CA PRO A 18 29.69 21.59 14.53
C PRO A 18 28.87 22.04 13.31
N VAL A 19 29.46 22.01 12.12
CA VAL A 19 28.76 22.29 10.85
C VAL A 19 27.72 21.22 10.57
N VAL A 20 28.05 19.95 10.79
CA VAL A 20 27.10 18.83 10.62
C VAL A 20 25.97 18.91 11.65
N ILE A 21 26.29 19.23 12.91
CA ILE A 21 25.26 19.43 13.96
C ILE A 21 24.26 20.51 13.52
N ARG A 22 24.75 21.62 12.95
CA ARG A 22 23.87 22.66 12.39
C ARG A 22 23.03 22.16 11.23
N GLU A 23 23.60 21.38 10.30
CA GLU A 23 22.85 20.79 9.19
C GLU A 23 21.73 19.85 9.68
N ILE A 24 21.97 19.06 10.75
CA ILE A 24 20.96 18.19 11.37
C ILE A 24 19.83 19.04 11.97
N GLU A 25 20.15 20.08 12.72
CA GLU A 25 19.15 20.98 13.30
C GLU A 25 18.34 21.72 12.23
N GLU A 26 18.97 22.14 11.13
CA GLU A 26 18.27 22.71 9.98
C GLU A 26 17.30 21.72 9.35
N MET A 27 17.74 20.48 9.07
CA MET A 27 16.87 19.42 8.55
C MET A 27 15.69 19.12 9.49
N ARG A 28 15.92 19.19 10.81
CA ARG A 28 14.91 19.01 11.85
C ARG A 28 13.87 20.12 11.83
N ALA A 29 14.31 21.37 11.79
CA ALA A 29 13.45 22.54 11.79
C ALA A 29 12.64 22.67 10.49
N GLU A 30 13.23 22.27 9.36
CA GLU A 30 12.57 22.25 8.05
C GLU A 30 11.60 21.07 7.88
N SER A 31 11.60 20.06 8.74
CA SER A 31 10.77 18.86 8.60
C SER A 31 9.27 19.12 8.86
N PRO A 32 8.35 18.83 7.91
CA PRO A 32 8.60 18.23 6.60
C PRO A 32 9.08 19.26 5.56
N ALA A 33 10.18 18.96 4.85
CA ALA A 33 10.86 19.93 3.97
C ALA A 33 10.08 20.28 2.69
N ARG A 34 8.96 19.60 2.42
CA ARG A 34 8.02 19.92 1.34
C ARG A 34 6.59 19.80 1.86
N PRO A 35 5.67 20.63 1.37
CA PRO A 35 4.25 20.41 1.62
C PRO A 35 3.85 19.07 1.01
N LEU A 36 3.08 18.30 1.78
CA LEU A 36 2.50 17.05 1.30
C LEU A 36 1.59 17.32 0.10
N SER A 37 1.75 16.53 -0.96
CA SER A 37 0.83 16.61 -2.09
C SER A 37 -0.48 15.91 -1.75
N GLN A 38 -1.52 16.69 -1.45
CA GLN A 38 -2.91 16.20 -1.42
C GLN A 38 -3.43 15.74 -2.79
N LYS A 39 -2.66 15.98 -3.87
CA LYS A 39 -3.02 15.67 -5.26
C LYS A 39 -2.49 14.32 -5.74
N GLY A 40 -1.81 13.56 -4.87
CA GLY A 40 -1.32 12.22 -5.22
C GLY A 40 -2.48 11.32 -5.64
N LEU A 41 -2.39 10.74 -6.84
CA LEU A 41 -3.44 9.86 -7.36
C LEU A 41 -3.57 8.58 -6.55
N LYS A 42 -2.52 8.11 -5.87
CA LYS A 42 -2.54 6.82 -5.15
C LYS A 42 -2.12 6.92 -3.69
N ASN A 43 -1.74 8.11 -3.23
CA ASN A 43 -1.13 8.29 -1.93
C ASN A 43 -2.22 8.29 -0.86
N ILE A 44 -2.01 7.51 0.18
CA ILE A 44 -2.79 7.60 1.42
C ILE A 44 -1.97 8.47 2.37
N LEU A 45 -2.46 9.66 2.68
CA LEU A 45 -1.78 10.55 3.61
C LEU A 45 -2.09 10.08 5.03
N VAL A 46 -1.06 10.01 5.86
CA VAL A 46 -1.21 9.67 7.28
C VAL A 46 -0.67 10.81 8.11
N ASP A 47 -1.52 11.36 8.97
CA ASP A 47 -1.17 12.34 9.97
C ASP A 47 -1.07 11.62 11.30
N PHE A 48 0.10 11.03 11.51
CA PHE A 48 0.42 10.09 12.57
C PHE A 48 0.79 10.82 13.85
N TYR A 49 0.05 10.60 14.94
CA TYR A 49 0.51 11.08 16.24
C TYR A 49 1.61 10.17 16.76
N SER A 50 2.83 10.68 16.94
CA SER A 50 3.99 9.94 17.46
C SER A 50 4.13 10.14 18.97
N GLN A 51 4.17 9.04 19.73
CA GLN A 51 4.41 9.11 21.18
C GLN A 51 5.86 9.51 21.47
N LYS A 52 6.84 8.93 20.76
CA LYS A 52 8.26 9.30 20.93
C LYS A 52 8.51 10.78 20.72
N ASN A 53 7.84 11.40 19.74
CA ASN A 53 7.99 12.83 19.46
C ASN A 53 6.97 13.72 20.19
N GLY A 54 5.90 13.17 20.77
CA GLY A 54 4.82 13.96 21.39
C GLY A 54 4.08 14.89 20.41
N GLN A 55 4.18 14.63 19.10
CA GLN A 55 3.61 15.47 18.06
C GLN A 55 3.24 14.68 16.80
N ARG A 56 2.47 15.30 15.91
CA ARG A 56 2.05 14.70 14.66
C ARG A 56 3.15 14.67 13.60
N ARG A 57 3.15 13.61 12.79
CA ARG A 57 4.07 13.31 11.69
C ARG A 57 3.26 13.03 10.43
N LYS A 58 3.56 13.79 9.38
CA LYS A 58 2.85 13.76 8.10
C LYS A 58 3.58 12.83 7.12
N LEU A 59 2.92 11.73 6.75
CA LEU A 59 3.45 10.64 5.92
C LEU A 59 2.68 10.55 4.60
N GLU A 60 3.34 10.14 3.52
CA GLU A 60 2.76 10.00 2.18
C GLU A 60 2.42 8.55 1.79
N SER A 61 2.81 7.58 2.62
CA SER A 61 2.61 6.16 2.36
C SER A 61 2.06 5.42 3.57
N TYR A 62 0.87 4.83 3.42
CA TYR A 62 0.26 3.99 4.44
C TYR A 62 1.01 2.66 4.62
N THR A 63 1.36 1.97 3.54
CA THR A 63 1.92 0.61 3.61
C THR A 63 3.43 0.58 3.86
N VAL A 64 4.11 1.72 3.72
CA VAL A 64 5.57 1.80 3.82
C VAL A 64 5.98 2.75 4.96
N GLU A 65 5.80 4.06 4.78
CA GLU A 65 6.25 5.06 5.76
C GLU A 65 5.50 4.94 7.10
N PHE A 66 4.19 4.73 7.05
CA PHE A 66 3.42 4.55 8.27
C PHE A 66 3.71 3.22 8.96
N LEU A 67 3.94 2.14 8.20
CA LEU A 67 4.43 0.89 8.77
C LEU A 67 5.80 1.05 9.44
N TYR A 68 6.73 1.78 8.82
CA TYR A 68 8.02 2.08 9.43
C TYR A 68 7.87 2.95 10.68
N SER A 69 6.96 3.93 10.68
CA SER A 69 6.67 4.77 11.85
C SER A 69 6.13 3.94 13.02
N LEU A 70 5.22 2.99 12.76
CA LEU A 70 4.73 2.05 13.78
C LEU A 70 5.88 1.18 14.32
N TRP A 71 6.79 0.73 13.43
CA TRP A 71 7.97 -0.03 13.85
C TRP A 71 8.92 0.81 14.72
N LEU A 72 9.14 2.08 14.36
CA LEU A 72 9.96 3.00 15.15
C LEU A 72 9.37 3.14 16.55
N GLU A 73 8.07 3.46 16.66
CA GLU A 73 7.39 3.65 17.96
C GLU A 73 7.43 2.41 18.86
N LEU A 74 7.19 1.23 18.27
CA LEU A 74 7.09 -0.02 19.02
C LEU A 74 8.47 -0.63 19.31
N PHE A 75 9.36 -0.71 18.34
CA PHE A 75 10.55 -1.56 18.42
C PHE A 75 11.87 -0.78 18.47
N SER A 76 11.98 0.36 17.78
CA SER A 76 13.24 1.09 17.72
C SER A 76 13.62 1.71 19.09
N PRO A 77 14.91 1.65 19.47
CA PRO A 77 15.42 2.37 20.63
C PRO A 77 15.52 3.88 20.38
N CYS A 78 15.12 4.38 19.20
CA CYS A 78 15.24 5.79 18.87
C CYS A 78 14.57 6.71 19.88
N HIS A 79 15.17 7.87 20.09
CA HIS A 79 14.68 8.90 21.01
C HIS A 79 13.65 9.80 20.34
N GLU A 80 13.86 10.10 19.06
CA GLU A 80 13.00 10.91 18.21
C GLU A 80 13.30 10.66 16.73
N TYR A 81 12.33 10.98 15.86
CA TYR A 81 12.55 10.99 14.42
C TYR A 81 11.77 12.12 13.73
N TYR A 82 12.20 12.45 12.51
CA TYR A 82 11.66 13.51 11.67
C TYR A 82 11.42 12.96 10.28
N VAL A 83 10.41 13.49 9.58
CA VAL A 83 9.92 12.94 8.32
C VAL A 83 10.19 13.90 7.17
N GLN A 84 10.55 13.36 6.00
CA GLN A 84 10.81 14.14 4.79
C GLN A 84 11.86 15.23 5.00
N VAL A 85 13.00 14.87 5.57
CA VAL A 85 14.15 15.78 5.72
C VAL A 85 14.87 15.97 4.39
N ARG A 86 15.60 17.06 4.24
CA ARG A 86 16.28 17.41 2.98
C ARG A 86 17.80 17.49 3.15
N PRO A 87 18.53 16.39 2.86
CA PRO A 87 19.95 16.45 2.59
C PRO A 87 20.24 17.36 1.39
N LYS A 88 21.14 18.33 1.58
CA LYS A 88 21.56 19.33 0.58
C LYS A 88 22.96 19.00 0.06
N ASN A 89 23.28 19.45 -1.15
CA ASN A 89 24.62 19.33 -1.74
C ASN A 89 25.13 17.88 -1.94
N ILE A 90 24.26 16.96 -2.37
CA ILE A 90 24.67 15.60 -2.72
C ILE A 90 25.27 15.60 -4.13
N ASP A 91 26.52 15.15 -4.26
CA ASP A 91 27.14 14.91 -5.55
C ASP A 91 26.62 13.60 -6.17
N ARG A 92 26.01 13.72 -7.36
CA ARG A 92 25.56 12.59 -8.17
C ARG A 92 26.37 12.55 -9.46
N SER A 93 27.61 12.10 -9.35
CA SER A 93 28.54 11.93 -10.47
C SER A 93 28.79 13.24 -11.23
N GLY A 94 29.16 14.30 -10.51
CA GLY A 94 29.44 15.64 -11.04
C GLY A 94 28.25 16.59 -11.04
N ARG A 95 27.05 16.12 -10.65
CA ARG A 95 25.86 16.96 -10.49
C ARG A 95 25.47 17.08 -9.03
N VAL A 96 25.67 18.27 -8.47
CA VAL A 96 25.23 18.60 -7.12
C VAL A 96 23.71 18.83 -7.10
N SER A 97 23.01 18.14 -6.21
CA SER A 97 21.56 18.28 -6.03
C SER A 97 21.11 17.93 -4.62
N SER A 98 19.91 18.33 -4.24
CA SER A 98 19.28 17.87 -3.00
C SER A 98 18.43 16.62 -3.23
N THR A 99 18.16 15.90 -2.14
CA THR A 99 17.14 14.83 -2.10
C THR A 99 16.24 15.06 -0.91
N THR A 100 15.09 14.40 -0.89
CA THR A 100 14.34 14.17 0.33
C THR A 100 14.63 12.76 0.79
N ALA A 101 14.98 12.59 2.06
CA ALA A 101 14.99 11.29 2.73
C ALA A 101 13.70 11.16 3.55
N ASP A 102 13.13 9.96 3.61
CA ASP A 102 11.81 9.76 4.21
C ASP A 102 11.86 9.96 5.73
N PHE A 103 12.95 9.55 6.40
CA PHE A 103 13.16 9.77 7.83
C PHE A 103 14.58 10.21 8.18
N MET A 104 14.69 10.97 9.26
CA MET A 104 15.90 11.18 10.05
C MET A 104 15.64 10.69 11.47
N VAL A 105 16.35 9.65 11.89
CA VAL A 105 16.13 8.91 13.14
C VAL A 105 17.31 9.12 14.08
N PHE A 106 17.03 9.44 15.34
CA PHE A 106 18.04 9.65 16.39
C PHE A 106 18.10 8.38 17.25
N GLU A 107 19.05 7.50 16.95
CA GLU A 107 19.28 6.24 17.68
C GLU A 107 20.45 6.37 18.66
N PRO A 108 20.59 5.51 19.67
CA PRO A 108 21.72 5.58 20.61
C PRO A 108 23.10 5.57 19.92
N GLU A 109 23.22 4.87 18.80
CA GLU A 109 24.46 4.70 18.03
C GLU A 109 24.72 5.85 17.04
N GLY A 110 23.81 6.81 16.92
CA GLY A 110 23.95 7.97 16.05
C GLY A 110 22.72 8.25 15.19
N VAL A 111 22.84 9.29 14.36
CA VAL A 111 21.75 9.74 13.48
C VAL A 111 21.75 8.95 12.18
N CYS A 112 20.58 8.44 11.80
CA CYS A 112 20.38 7.65 10.58
C CYS A 112 19.36 8.32 9.66
N LEU A 113 19.73 8.47 8.38
CA LEU A 113 18.81 8.81 7.29
C LEU A 113 18.23 7.53 6.70
N VAL A 114 16.90 7.47 6.57
CA VAL A 114 16.20 6.28 6.10
C VAL A 114 15.34 6.62 4.89
N GLU A 115 15.51 5.84 3.83
CA GLU A 115 14.63 5.85 2.66
C GLU A 115 13.72 4.62 2.71
N CYS A 116 12.42 4.82 2.66
CA CYS A 116 11.39 3.79 2.71
C CYS A 116 10.92 3.45 1.29
N LYS A 117 11.13 2.20 0.84
CA LYS A 117 10.70 1.73 -0.48
C LYS A 117 10.28 0.25 -0.47
N PRO A 118 9.19 -0.13 -1.17
CA PRO A 118 8.91 -1.53 -1.47
C PRO A 118 10.01 -2.14 -2.34
N THR A 119 10.27 -3.44 -2.19
CA THR A 119 11.32 -4.16 -2.94
C THR A 119 11.10 -4.05 -4.45
N VAL A 120 9.86 -4.24 -4.91
CA VAL A 120 9.48 -4.11 -6.32
C VAL A 120 9.78 -2.71 -6.87
N ALA A 121 9.66 -1.64 -6.06
CA ALA A 121 9.98 -0.29 -6.51
C ALA A 121 11.49 -0.09 -6.69
N LEU A 122 12.30 -0.71 -5.83
CA LEU A 122 13.77 -0.67 -5.89
C LEU A 122 14.30 -1.40 -7.12
N GLU A 123 13.73 -2.55 -7.47
CA GLU A 123 14.06 -3.28 -8.70
C GLU A 123 13.83 -2.43 -9.95
N HIS A 124 12.69 -1.75 -10.03
CA HIS A 124 12.40 -0.82 -11.13
C HIS A 124 13.37 0.38 -11.16
N LEU A 125 13.76 0.90 -10.00
CA LEU A 125 14.71 2.01 -9.89
C LEU A 125 16.12 1.60 -10.33
N ALA A 126 16.58 0.42 -9.91
CA ALA A 126 17.85 -0.16 -10.32
C ALA A 126 17.91 -0.40 -11.83
N ALA A 127 16.84 -0.95 -12.42
CA ALA A 127 16.76 -1.13 -13.87
C ALA A 127 16.82 0.20 -14.65
N LYS A 128 16.29 1.29 -14.07
CA LYS A 128 16.23 2.61 -14.71
C LYS A 128 17.49 3.46 -14.46
N ARG A 129 18.11 3.32 -13.30
CA ARG A 129 19.23 4.13 -12.79
C ARG A 129 20.22 3.24 -12.03
N PRO A 130 20.92 2.33 -12.74
CA PRO A 130 21.77 1.30 -12.11
C PRO A 130 22.96 1.90 -11.34
N ASP A 131 23.41 3.10 -11.71
CA ASP A 131 24.51 3.79 -11.02
C ASP A 131 24.08 4.47 -9.71
N GLU A 132 22.76 4.60 -9.46
CA GLU A 132 22.23 5.25 -8.26
C GLU A 132 21.53 4.28 -7.31
N TRP A 133 20.94 3.19 -7.82
CA TRP A 133 20.23 2.20 -7.01
C TRP A 133 20.87 0.84 -7.22
N VAL A 134 21.49 0.33 -6.17
CA VAL A 134 22.31 -0.88 -6.22
C VAL A 134 21.80 -1.87 -5.17
N CYS A 135 21.72 -3.14 -5.55
CA CYS A 135 21.52 -4.24 -4.60
C CYS A 135 22.79 -5.10 -4.59
N ARG A 136 23.38 -5.29 -3.41
CA ARG A 136 24.53 -6.20 -3.18
C ARG A 136 24.16 -7.19 -2.09
N ASP A 137 24.19 -8.48 -2.39
CA ASP A 137 23.87 -9.55 -1.44
C ASP A 137 22.52 -9.36 -0.71
N GLY A 138 21.52 -8.83 -1.43
CA GLY A 138 20.19 -8.54 -0.87
C GLY A 138 20.09 -7.20 -0.11
N VAL A 139 21.18 -6.46 0.02
CA VAL A 139 21.22 -5.14 0.67
C VAL A 139 21.10 -4.05 -0.39
N TRP A 140 20.04 -3.26 -0.27
CA TRP A 140 19.81 -2.10 -1.10
C TRP A 140 20.58 -0.88 -0.61
N THR A 141 21.32 -0.24 -1.51
CA THR A 141 22.04 1.01 -1.24
C THR A 141 21.78 2.06 -2.32
N ARG A 142 22.03 3.32 -1.94
CA ARG A 142 21.98 4.47 -2.83
C ARG A 142 23.30 5.23 -2.74
N PRO A 143 24.35 4.79 -3.45
CA PRO A 143 25.73 5.17 -3.16
C PRO A 143 25.99 6.68 -3.02
N PRO A 144 25.40 7.57 -3.85
CA PRO A 144 25.61 9.01 -3.69
C PRO A 144 25.10 9.57 -2.36
N VAL A 145 23.97 9.06 -1.85
CA VAL A 145 23.37 9.53 -0.60
C VAL A 145 24.08 8.91 0.60
N GLU A 146 24.48 7.65 0.48
CA GLU A 146 25.25 6.94 1.49
C GLU A 146 26.63 7.59 1.71
N ALA A 147 27.35 7.92 0.62
CA ALA A 147 28.62 8.64 0.70
C ALA A 147 28.46 10.00 1.40
N TRP A 148 27.44 10.77 1.00
CA TRP A 148 27.13 12.06 1.62
C TRP A 148 26.85 11.96 3.12
N ALA A 149 26.18 10.90 3.56
CA ALA A 149 25.87 10.65 4.98
C ALA A 149 27.13 10.26 5.74
N ASN A 150 27.93 9.34 5.19
CA ASN A 150 29.16 8.85 5.81
C ASN A 150 30.20 9.97 6.00
N GLU A 151 30.35 10.88 5.03
CA GLU A 151 31.22 12.07 5.15
C GLU A 151 30.85 12.96 6.33
N ARG A 152 29.60 12.89 6.80
CA ARG A 152 29.07 13.66 7.93
C ARG A 152 29.04 12.87 9.23
N GLY A 153 29.51 11.62 9.25
CA GLY A 153 29.37 10.72 10.40
C GLY A 153 27.92 10.29 10.64
N LEU A 154 27.05 10.35 9.62
CA LEU A 154 25.67 9.87 9.67
C LEU A 154 25.57 8.49 9.02
N ARG A 155 24.59 7.70 9.44
CA ARG A 155 24.23 6.45 8.75
C ARG A 155 23.19 6.71 7.68
N TYR A 156 23.21 5.92 6.61
CA TYR A 156 22.13 5.86 5.62
C TYR A 156 21.66 4.42 5.46
N MET A 157 20.35 4.20 5.40
CA MET A 157 19.79 2.89 5.08
C MET A 157 18.53 2.99 4.23
N ILE A 158 18.26 1.91 3.50
CA ILE A 158 16.99 1.71 2.81
C ILE A 158 16.18 0.72 3.64
N TRP A 159 14.99 1.13 4.08
CA TRP A 159 14.05 0.25 4.76
C TRP A 159 13.01 -0.28 3.79
N CYS A 160 12.89 -1.61 3.75
CA CYS A 160 11.90 -2.31 2.95
C CYS A 160 10.87 -2.96 3.90
N PRO A 161 9.57 -2.79 3.67
CA PRO A 161 8.56 -3.52 4.42
C PRO A 161 8.69 -5.03 4.13
N PRO A 162 8.41 -5.92 5.10
CA PRO A 162 8.33 -7.34 4.82
C PRO A 162 7.21 -7.61 3.82
N GLU A 163 7.44 -8.46 2.82
CA GLU A 163 6.42 -8.79 1.83
C GLU A 163 5.96 -10.24 2.01
N PRO A 164 4.67 -10.49 2.30
CA PRO A 164 3.56 -9.53 2.44
C PRO A 164 3.56 -8.77 3.78
N HIS A 165 3.10 -7.52 3.77
CA HIS A 165 3.15 -6.62 4.94
C HIS A 165 1.82 -6.52 5.71
N GLY A 166 0.72 -7.02 5.14
CA GLY A 166 -0.63 -6.73 5.63
C GLY A 166 -0.89 -7.17 7.07
N ILE A 167 -0.49 -8.41 7.42
CA ILE A 167 -0.65 -8.96 8.78
C ILE A 167 0.20 -8.17 9.76
N TYR A 168 1.46 -7.93 9.39
CA TYR A 168 2.40 -7.18 10.20
C TYR A 168 1.85 -5.79 10.55
N GLN A 169 1.37 -5.05 9.54
CA GLN A 169 0.80 -3.73 9.77
C GLN A 169 -0.46 -3.78 10.64
N ALA A 170 -1.37 -4.72 10.40
CA ALA A 170 -2.58 -4.87 11.20
C ALA A 170 -2.26 -5.13 12.68
N ASN A 171 -1.26 -5.98 12.95
CA ASN A 171 -0.80 -6.27 14.30
C ASN A 171 -0.15 -5.04 14.95
N LEU A 172 0.71 -4.31 14.23
CA LEU A 172 1.36 -3.12 14.79
C LEU A 172 0.36 -2.00 15.11
N LEU A 173 -0.70 -1.84 14.32
CA LEU A 173 -1.77 -0.89 14.63
C LEU A 173 -2.44 -1.21 15.98
N ILE A 174 -2.69 -2.48 16.25
CA ILE A 174 -3.28 -2.92 17.51
C ILE A 174 -2.32 -2.62 18.67
N LEU A 175 -1.06 -3.04 18.55
CA LEU A 175 -0.07 -2.85 19.61
C LEU A 175 0.21 -1.37 19.90
N TYR A 176 0.34 -0.54 18.87
CA TYR A 176 0.56 0.89 19.05
C TYR A 176 -0.62 1.57 19.74
N ALA A 177 -1.85 1.24 19.34
CA ALA A 177 -3.04 1.77 19.98
C ALA A 177 -3.09 1.43 21.48
N GLN A 178 -2.64 0.23 21.86
CA GLN A 178 -2.60 -0.24 23.25
C GLN A 178 -1.45 0.38 24.05
N GLN A 179 -0.29 0.60 23.44
CA GLN A 179 0.83 1.32 24.06
C GLN A 179 0.44 2.77 24.45
N CYS A 180 -0.47 3.38 23.70
CA CYS A 180 -0.97 4.73 23.96
C CYS A 180 -2.06 4.80 25.04
N VAL A 181 -2.41 3.69 25.71
CA VAL A 181 -3.40 3.68 26.80
C VAL A 181 -2.69 3.86 28.14
N ASP A 182 -2.95 5.00 28.80
CA ASP A 182 -2.37 5.31 30.11
C ASP A 182 -2.89 4.41 31.23
N GLY A 183 -2.01 4.11 32.20
CA GLY A 183 -2.37 3.52 33.49
C GLY A 183 -2.55 2.00 33.47
N GLY A 184 -1.97 1.34 34.48
CA GLY A 184 -2.28 -0.04 34.84
C GLY A 184 -2.81 -0.05 36.26
N ALA A 185 -4.04 -0.51 36.48
CA ALA A 185 -4.47 -0.83 37.84
C ALA A 185 -3.57 -1.95 38.38
N PRO A 186 -3.23 -2.01 39.67
CA PRO A 186 -2.37 -3.07 40.23
C PRO A 186 -2.85 -4.50 39.92
N ALA A 187 -4.16 -4.69 39.77
CA ALA A 187 -4.76 -5.96 39.35
C ALA A 187 -4.39 -6.39 37.92
N ILE A 188 -4.19 -5.42 37.01
CA ILE A 188 -3.73 -5.66 35.64
C ILE A 188 -2.30 -6.20 35.66
N GLU A 189 -1.42 -5.55 36.44
CA GLU A 189 -0.01 -5.96 36.57
C GLU A 189 0.11 -7.36 37.16
N ALA A 190 -0.64 -7.67 38.22
CA ALA A 190 -0.63 -9.02 38.81
C ALA A 190 -1.09 -10.11 37.83
N CYS A 191 -2.05 -9.80 36.95
CA CYS A 191 -2.51 -10.73 35.92
C CYS A 191 -1.47 -10.93 34.82
N ILE A 192 -0.81 -9.85 34.39
CA ILE A 192 0.30 -9.89 33.42
C ILE A 192 1.48 -10.70 33.98
N SER A 193 1.84 -10.53 35.25
CA SER A 193 2.91 -11.33 35.87
C SER A 193 2.60 -12.83 35.88
N ARG A 194 1.34 -13.23 36.11
CA ARG A 194 0.93 -14.64 36.01
C ARG A 194 1.04 -15.16 34.57
N LEU A 195 0.63 -14.35 33.60
CA LEU A 195 0.77 -14.66 32.18
C LEU A 195 2.24 -14.90 31.80
N ILE A 196 3.13 -14.00 32.18
CA ILE A 196 4.57 -14.11 31.88
C ILE A 196 5.11 -15.42 32.46
N LYS A 197 4.88 -15.66 33.76
CA LYS A 197 5.35 -16.89 34.43
C LYS A 197 4.84 -18.16 33.74
N THR A 198 3.57 -18.17 33.33
CA THR A 198 2.98 -19.35 32.67
C THR A 198 3.61 -19.57 31.29
N VAL A 199 3.83 -18.50 30.53
CA VAL A 199 4.46 -18.55 29.20
C VAL A 199 5.97 -18.89 29.28
N GLU A 200 6.64 -18.51 30.36
CA GLU A 200 8.04 -18.91 30.67
C GLU A 200 8.17 -20.41 30.91
N GLU A 201 7.19 -21.03 31.59
CA GLU A 201 7.16 -22.48 31.79
C GLU A 201 6.91 -23.24 30.48
N LYS A 202 6.01 -22.72 29.63
CA LYS A 202 5.70 -23.30 28.33
C LYS A 202 5.03 -22.27 27.40
N PRO A 203 5.40 -22.20 26.10
CA PRO A 203 4.63 -21.41 25.12
C PRO A 203 3.15 -21.80 25.09
N LEU A 204 2.29 -20.80 25.03
CA LEU A 204 0.83 -20.97 24.98
C LEU A 204 0.26 -20.26 23.77
N VAL A 205 -0.82 -20.79 23.22
CA VAL A 205 -1.63 -20.05 22.25
C VAL A 205 -2.56 -19.07 22.98
N VAL A 206 -2.93 -17.94 22.37
CA VAL A 206 -3.79 -16.92 23.01
C VAL A 206 -5.06 -17.51 23.62
N ALA A 207 -5.77 -18.39 22.91
CA ALA A 207 -6.96 -19.07 23.43
C ALA A 207 -6.67 -19.93 24.68
N GLU A 208 -5.54 -20.62 24.71
CA GLU A 208 -5.10 -21.41 25.88
C GLU A 208 -4.78 -20.51 27.07
N ALA A 209 -4.10 -19.37 26.85
CA ALA A 209 -3.81 -18.41 27.91
C ALA A 209 -5.09 -17.81 28.50
N LEU A 210 -6.05 -17.43 27.65
CA LEU A 210 -7.34 -16.86 28.06
C LEU A 210 -8.19 -17.85 28.87
N THR A 211 -8.04 -19.16 28.62
CA THR A 211 -8.82 -20.20 29.31
C THR A 211 -8.14 -20.71 30.58
N SER A 212 -6.81 -20.79 30.59
CA SER A 212 -6.03 -21.34 31.72
C SER A 212 -5.74 -20.33 32.83
N ILE A 213 -5.70 -19.03 32.52
CA ILE A 213 -5.33 -17.99 33.49
C ILE A 213 -6.57 -17.22 33.93
N SER A 214 -6.95 -17.41 35.19
CA SER A 214 -8.11 -16.72 35.77
C SER A 214 -8.00 -15.20 35.64
N SER A 215 -9.09 -14.59 35.18
CA SER A 215 -9.24 -13.14 34.99
C SER A 215 -8.35 -12.52 33.90
N LEU A 216 -7.66 -13.34 33.09
CA LEU A 216 -6.96 -12.85 31.92
C LEU A 216 -7.97 -12.40 30.85
N SER A 217 -7.66 -11.30 30.17
CA SER A 217 -8.45 -10.79 29.05
C SER A 217 -7.55 -10.38 27.91
N GLY A 218 -8.13 -10.16 26.73
CA GLY A 218 -7.39 -9.65 25.57
C GLY A 218 -6.62 -8.36 25.87
N THR A 219 -7.17 -7.47 26.71
CA THR A 219 -6.50 -6.23 27.12
C THR A 219 -5.19 -6.50 27.87
N HIS A 220 -5.16 -7.50 28.76
CA HIS A 220 -3.95 -7.87 29.49
C HIS A 220 -2.87 -8.41 28.53
N LEU A 221 -3.27 -9.29 27.60
CA LEU A 221 -2.38 -9.85 26.58
C LEU A 221 -1.79 -8.78 25.68
N LEU A 222 -2.64 -7.90 25.15
CA LEU A 222 -2.19 -6.82 24.26
C LEU A 222 -1.28 -5.84 24.99
N LYS A 223 -1.54 -5.55 26.28
CA LYS A 223 -0.64 -4.73 27.10
C LYS A 223 0.71 -5.40 27.31
N ALA A 224 0.73 -6.69 27.64
CA ALA A 224 1.96 -7.46 27.79
C ALA A 224 2.78 -7.52 26.48
N LEU A 225 2.13 -7.73 25.34
CA LEU A 225 2.75 -7.70 24.01
C LEU A 225 3.29 -6.31 23.65
N ALA A 226 2.49 -5.25 23.83
CA ALA A 226 2.89 -3.88 23.52
C ALA A 226 4.05 -3.40 24.42
N SER A 227 4.10 -3.86 25.67
CA SER A 227 5.19 -3.60 26.61
C SER A 227 6.38 -4.56 26.46
N LYS A 228 6.36 -5.47 25.47
CA LYS A 228 7.43 -6.46 25.21
C LYS A 228 7.77 -7.36 26.40
N GLN A 229 6.77 -7.66 27.23
CA GLN A 229 6.92 -8.60 28.35
C GLN A 229 6.70 -10.04 27.88
N ILE A 230 5.98 -10.20 26.75
CA ILE A 230 5.82 -11.43 26.00
C ILE A 230 5.89 -11.11 24.50
N PHE A 231 6.06 -12.14 23.68
CA PHE A 231 6.33 -12.03 22.25
C PHE A 231 5.47 -13.01 21.44
N GLY A 232 5.29 -12.73 20.15
CA GLY A 232 4.55 -13.59 19.23
C GLY A 232 4.87 -13.27 17.76
N PRO A 233 4.36 -14.08 16.81
CA PRO A 233 4.72 -13.98 15.40
C PRO A 233 3.95 -12.87 14.67
N LEU A 234 4.42 -11.64 14.84
CA LEU A 234 3.73 -10.44 14.39
C LEU A 234 3.64 -10.31 12.86
N LYS A 235 4.55 -10.90 12.09
CA LYS A 235 4.56 -10.76 10.62
C LYS A 235 3.66 -11.77 9.91
N SER A 236 3.47 -12.93 10.51
CA SER A 236 2.86 -14.08 9.84
C SER A 236 1.49 -14.52 10.36
N ILE A 237 1.12 -14.20 11.60
CA ILE A 237 -0.16 -14.61 12.19
C ILE A 237 -0.94 -13.39 12.69
N PRO A 238 -2.21 -13.19 12.28
CA PRO A 238 -3.05 -12.13 12.82
C PRO A 238 -3.30 -12.28 14.33
N LEU A 239 -3.24 -11.16 15.08
CA LEU A 239 -3.49 -11.14 16.53
C LEU A 239 -4.94 -11.51 16.91
N ASP A 240 -5.90 -11.42 15.98
CA ASP A 240 -7.30 -11.81 16.20
C ASP A 240 -7.55 -13.31 16.00
N GLU A 241 -6.61 -14.04 15.37
CA GLU A 241 -6.64 -15.50 15.27
C GLU A 241 -6.18 -16.13 16.59
N VAL A 242 -7.01 -15.98 17.62
CA VAL A 242 -6.70 -16.38 19.01
C VAL A 242 -6.34 -17.86 19.15
N ASP A 243 -6.81 -18.72 18.25
CA ASP A 243 -6.51 -20.17 18.24
C ASP A 243 -5.20 -20.53 17.53
N ARG A 244 -4.54 -19.55 16.90
CA ARG A 244 -3.33 -19.75 16.10
C ARG A 244 -2.17 -18.86 16.49
N PHE A 245 -2.38 -17.84 17.32
CA PHE A 245 -1.33 -16.92 17.73
C PHE A 245 -0.59 -17.43 18.99
N PRO A 246 0.64 -17.99 18.86
CA PRO A 246 1.44 -18.41 20.00
C PRO A 246 2.09 -17.23 20.72
N LEU A 247 2.24 -17.38 22.03
CA LEU A 247 2.87 -16.48 22.96
C LEU A 247 4.15 -17.12 23.48
N TYR A 248 5.22 -16.34 23.51
CA TYR A 248 6.54 -16.74 23.96
C TYR A 248 7.07 -15.75 24.99
N ALA A 249 7.85 -16.23 25.95
CA ALA A 249 8.57 -15.36 26.89
C ALA A 249 9.84 -14.76 26.27
N SER A 250 10.37 -15.40 25.21
CA SER A 250 11.59 -14.99 24.52
C SER A 250 11.29 -14.41 23.14
N SER A 251 11.83 -13.22 22.84
CA SER A 251 11.77 -12.62 21.50
C SER A 251 12.39 -13.53 20.45
N ALA A 252 13.52 -14.19 20.75
CA ALA A 252 14.20 -15.06 19.80
C ALA A 252 13.35 -16.26 19.37
N GLN A 253 12.57 -16.84 20.30
CA GLN A 253 11.64 -17.93 19.97
C GLN A 253 10.49 -17.44 19.09
N ALA A 254 9.91 -16.28 19.42
CA ALA A 254 8.86 -15.66 18.62
C ALA A 254 9.36 -15.33 17.21
N GLU A 255 10.55 -14.75 17.08
CA GLU A 255 11.18 -14.41 15.80
C GLU A 255 11.47 -15.66 14.95
N ALA A 256 11.96 -16.75 15.56
CA ALA A 256 12.18 -18.00 14.86
C ALA A 256 10.87 -18.62 14.33
N ASN A 257 9.81 -18.61 15.14
CA ASN A 257 8.49 -19.06 14.73
C ASN A 257 7.89 -18.17 13.63
N ASP A 258 8.04 -16.85 13.77
CA ASP A 258 7.54 -15.87 12.81
C ASP A 258 8.26 -16.04 11.46
N ALA A 259 9.58 -16.23 11.46
CA ALA A 259 10.36 -16.46 10.24
C ALA A 259 9.89 -17.72 9.49
N LEU A 260 9.73 -18.86 10.18
CA LEU A 260 9.23 -20.10 9.58
C LEU A 260 7.81 -19.93 9.00
N SER A 261 6.92 -19.33 9.78
CA SER A 261 5.52 -19.12 9.41
C SER A 261 5.40 -18.12 8.27
N PHE A 262 6.24 -17.09 8.25
CA PHE A 262 6.29 -16.08 7.20
C PHE A 262 6.78 -16.65 5.87
N THR A 263 7.80 -17.52 5.88
CA THR A 263 8.24 -18.24 4.67
C THR A 263 7.13 -19.12 4.11
N ALA A 264 6.40 -19.85 4.96
CA ALA A 264 5.25 -20.65 4.53
C ALA A 264 4.15 -19.77 3.91
N LEU A 265 3.88 -18.61 4.51
CA LEU A 265 2.90 -17.65 4.03
C LEU A 265 3.29 -17.05 2.67
N GLN A 266 4.57 -16.70 2.46
CA GLN A 266 5.10 -16.29 1.16
C GLN A 266 4.91 -17.39 0.10
N GLY A 267 5.21 -18.65 0.45
CA GLY A 267 5.03 -19.80 -0.44
C GLY A 267 3.56 -20.03 -0.84
N GLY A 268 2.62 -19.80 0.08
CA GLY A 268 1.18 -19.92 -0.19
C GLY A 268 0.59 -18.77 -1.00
N MET A 269 1.22 -17.59 -1.01
CA MET A 269 0.76 -16.43 -1.79
C MET A 269 1.26 -16.41 -3.24
N LEU A 270 2.34 -17.13 -3.55
CA LEU A 270 2.79 -17.29 -4.92
C LEU A 270 1.67 -17.97 -5.73
N GLN A 271 1.17 -17.28 -6.77
CA GLN A 271 0.34 -17.92 -7.79
C GLN A 271 1.08 -19.16 -8.26
N PRO A 272 0.44 -20.35 -8.33
CA PRO A 272 1.09 -21.53 -8.88
C PRO A 272 1.55 -21.17 -10.29
N THR A 273 2.87 -21.14 -10.51
CA THR A 273 3.44 -20.86 -11.82
C THR A 273 3.10 -22.05 -12.70
N VAL A 274 2.11 -21.85 -13.57
CA VAL A 274 1.74 -22.82 -14.58
C VAL A 274 2.85 -22.82 -15.63
N GLY A 275 3.91 -23.60 -15.37
CA GLY A 275 5.06 -23.72 -16.26
C GLY A 275 4.83 -24.63 -17.47
N SER A 276 3.71 -25.36 -17.50
CA SER A 276 3.39 -26.29 -18.60
C SER A 276 2.97 -25.51 -19.85
N PRO A 277 3.68 -25.65 -20.98
CA PRO A 277 3.31 -25.00 -22.24
C PRO A 277 1.91 -25.39 -22.74
N ILE A 278 1.43 -26.59 -22.38
CA ILE A 278 0.05 -27.03 -22.65
C ILE A 278 -0.97 -26.14 -21.96
N LEU A 279 -0.75 -25.86 -20.68
CA LEU A 279 -1.67 -25.04 -19.89
C LEU A 279 -1.56 -23.54 -20.23
N LEU A 280 -0.46 -23.12 -20.84
CA LEU A 280 -0.25 -21.77 -21.36
C LEU A 280 -0.70 -21.59 -22.83
N ALA A 281 -0.99 -22.67 -23.56
CA ALA A 281 -1.38 -22.61 -24.95
C ALA A 281 -2.76 -21.94 -25.12
N SER A 282 -2.92 -21.15 -26.19
CA SER A 282 -4.24 -20.65 -26.56
C SER A 282 -5.15 -21.83 -26.96
N VAL A 283 -6.47 -21.68 -26.81
CA VAL A 283 -7.44 -22.73 -27.21
C VAL A 283 -7.20 -23.18 -28.65
N VAL A 284 -6.94 -22.23 -29.55
CA VAL A 284 -6.63 -22.50 -30.96
C VAL A 284 -5.34 -23.30 -31.10
N ASP A 285 -4.27 -22.89 -30.43
CA ASP A 285 -2.99 -23.59 -30.52
C ASP A 285 -3.03 -24.99 -29.91
N TYR A 286 -3.81 -25.16 -28.84
CA TYR A 286 -4.05 -26.44 -28.18
C TYR A 286 -4.85 -27.40 -29.08
N GLU A 287 -5.99 -26.96 -29.63
CA GLU A 287 -6.81 -27.76 -30.55
C GLU A 287 -6.03 -28.16 -31.81
N HIS A 288 -5.21 -27.25 -32.34
CA HIS A 288 -4.33 -27.57 -33.46
C HIS A 288 -3.18 -28.50 -33.06
N GLY A 289 -2.68 -28.41 -31.83
CA GLY A 289 -1.73 -29.35 -31.27
C GLY A 289 -2.28 -30.78 -31.21
N ILE A 290 -3.54 -30.94 -30.77
CA ILE A 290 -4.23 -32.24 -30.77
C ILE A 290 -4.30 -32.82 -32.19
N LYS A 291 -4.77 -32.02 -33.16
CA LYS A 291 -4.88 -32.47 -34.57
C LYS A 291 -3.53 -32.86 -35.16
N ARG A 292 -2.44 -32.16 -34.78
CA ARG A 292 -1.07 -32.53 -35.18
C ARG A 292 -0.66 -33.85 -34.57
N LEU A 293 -0.92 -34.06 -33.28
CA LEU A 293 -0.59 -35.31 -32.59
C LEU A 293 -1.36 -36.51 -33.16
N GLU A 294 -2.66 -36.37 -33.44
CA GLU A 294 -3.47 -37.39 -34.11
C GLU A 294 -2.92 -37.76 -35.48
N ARG A 295 -2.47 -36.76 -36.24
CA ARG A 295 -1.84 -37.00 -37.54
C ARG A 295 -0.49 -37.70 -37.40
N VAL A 296 0.34 -37.31 -36.43
CA VAL A 296 1.60 -38.01 -36.11
C VAL A 296 1.34 -39.47 -35.77
N LYS A 297 0.29 -39.77 -34.98
CA LYS A 297 -0.10 -41.15 -34.65
C LYS A 297 -0.51 -41.96 -35.89
N ARG A 298 -1.26 -41.36 -36.83
CA ARG A 298 -1.60 -42.01 -38.12
C ARG A 298 -0.39 -42.26 -39.00
N ILE A 299 0.58 -41.36 -39.02
CA ILE A 299 1.85 -41.55 -39.75
C ILE A 299 2.64 -42.72 -39.13
N LEU A 300 2.72 -42.79 -37.79
CA LEU A 300 3.38 -43.90 -37.09
C LEU A 300 2.67 -45.24 -37.29
N ALA A 301 1.34 -45.23 -37.47
CA ALA A 301 0.53 -46.42 -37.80
C ALA A 301 0.62 -46.84 -39.28
N GLY A 302 1.30 -46.06 -40.14
CA GLY A 302 1.43 -46.33 -41.58
C GLY A 302 0.19 -45.94 -42.40
N GLU A 303 -0.77 -45.20 -41.83
CA GLU A 303 -2.02 -44.80 -42.47
C GLU A 303 -1.92 -43.48 -43.26
N ASP A 304 -0.87 -42.67 -43.03
CA ASP A 304 -0.58 -41.42 -43.74
C ASP A 304 0.91 -41.38 -44.12
N SER A 305 1.22 -41.07 -45.37
CA SER A 305 2.60 -41.02 -45.88
C SER A 305 3.40 -39.82 -45.34
N GLY A 306 2.75 -38.83 -44.72
CA GLY A 306 3.39 -37.69 -44.07
C GLY A 306 4.13 -36.74 -45.03
N SER A 307 4.31 -35.48 -44.62
CA SER A 307 5.20 -34.54 -45.36
C SER A 307 6.55 -34.43 -44.65
N ARG A 308 7.60 -33.96 -45.35
CA ARG A 308 8.95 -33.77 -44.76
C ARG A 308 8.95 -32.99 -43.43
N ARG A 309 8.05 -32.00 -43.30
CA ARG A 309 7.86 -31.21 -42.07
C ARG A 309 7.21 -32.02 -40.93
N TYR A 310 6.32 -32.95 -41.27
CA TYR A 310 5.72 -33.86 -40.31
C TYR A 310 6.68 -34.97 -39.88
N LEU A 311 7.60 -35.42 -40.74
CA LEU A 311 8.63 -36.39 -40.35
C LEU A 311 9.59 -35.84 -39.27
N ASP A 312 9.95 -34.56 -39.35
CA ASP A 312 10.71 -33.89 -38.27
C ASP A 312 9.90 -33.79 -36.96
N LEU A 313 8.60 -33.51 -37.06
CA LEU A 313 7.71 -33.48 -35.90
C LEU A 313 7.54 -34.88 -35.28
N VAL A 314 7.40 -35.92 -36.10
CA VAL A 314 7.34 -37.33 -35.66
C VAL A 314 8.60 -37.69 -34.88
N LYS A 315 9.78 -37.31 -35.36
CA LYS A 315 11.04 -37.53 -34.65
C LYS A 315 11.04 -36.87 -33.26
N LYS A 316 10.65 -35.60 -33.18
CA LYS A 316 10.58 -34.87 -31.90
C LYS A 316 9.56 -35.47 -30.93
N VAL A 317 8.46 -36.01 -31.44
CA VAL A 317 7.45 -36.69 -30.61
C VAL A 317 7.98 -38.02 -30.07
N LEU A 318 8.74 -38.78 -30.88
CA LEU A 318 9.42 -40.00 -30.42
C LEU A 318 10.51 -39.68 -29.38
N ASP A 319 11.35 -38.67 -29.64
CA ASP A 319 12.39 -38.23 -28.69
C ASP A 319 11.75 -37.79 -27.35
N ALA A 320 10.61 -37.09 -27.38
CA ALA A 320 9.89 -36.71 -26.18
C ALA A 320 9.25 -37.91 -25.47
N ARG A 321 8.70 -38.88 -26.21
CA ARG A 321 8.17 -40.12 -25.63
C ARG A 321 9.27 -40.92 -24.91
N ASP A 322 10.42 -41.08 -25.55
CA ASP A 322 11.55 -41.85 -25.02
C ASP A 322 12.20 -41.15 -23.80
N GLY A 323 12.16 -39.82 -23.78
CA GLY A 323 12.58 -38.99 -22.64
C GLY A 323 11.53 -38.84 -21.52
N GLY A 324 10.35 -39.48 -21.62
CA GLY A 324 9.27 -39.37 -20.63
C GLY A 324 8.52 -38.02 -20.61
N GLY A 325 8.68 -37.21 -21.66
CA GLY A 325 8.00 -35.94 -21.87
C GLY A 325 6.61 -36.07 -22.51
N ASN A 326 5.85 -34.97 -22.56
CA ASN A 326 4.49 -34.97 -23.09
C ASN A 326 4.48 -34.78 -24.62
N GLU A 327 3.98 -35.78 -25.35
CA GLU A 327 3.87 -35.77 -26.82
C GLU A 327 3.06 -34.56 -27.36
N LEU A 328 2.01 -34.15 -26.63
CA LEU A 328 1.14 -33.05 -27.04
C LEU A 328 1.86 -31.71 -26.98
N GLU A 329 2.76 -31.53 -26.00
CA GLU A 329 3.52 -30.29 -25.80
C GLU A 329 4.38 -29.97 -27.02
N VAL A 330 5.04 -31.00 -27.59
CA VAL A 330 5.84 -30.91 -28.81
C VAL A 330 4.98 -30.57 -30.03
N CYS A 331 3.72 -31.00 -30.03
CA CYS A 331 2.79 -30.79 -31.13
C CYS A 331 2.13 -29.41 -31.12
N LEU A 332 2.24 -28.65 -30.01
CA LEU A 332 1.64 -27.32 -29.89
C LEU A 332 2.09 -26.39 -31.02
N THR A 333 1.17 -25.51 -31.40
CA THR A 333 1.43 -24.52 -32.44
C THR A 333 1.73 -23.15 -31.83
N GLU A 334 2.40 -22.31 -32.61
CA GLU A 334 2.60 -20.90 -32.26
C GLU A 334 1.86 -20.00 -33.24
N TYR A 335 0.60 -20.34 -33.55
CA TYR A 335 -0.20 -19.53 -34.46
C TYR A 335 -0.46 -18.13 -33.90
N TYR A 336 -0.53 -17.99 -32.58
CA TYR A 336 -0.53 -16.67 -31.94
C TYR A 336 0.72 -15.82 -32.28
N LYS A 337 1.86 -16.45 -32.59
CA LYS A 337 3.09 -15.79 -33.09
C LYS A 337 3.08 -15.51 -34.58
N SER A 338 2.18 -16.14 -35.33
CA SER A 338 2.09 -16.00 -36.78
C SER A 338 1.42 -14.67 -37.17
N GLY A 339 1.97 -14.00 -38.18
CA GLY A 339 1.47 -12.71 -38.69
C GLY A 339 2.57 -11.65 -38.80
N ARG A 340 2.41 -10.71 -39.75
CA ARG A 340 3.37 -9.62 -39.96
C ARG A 340 3.21 -8.59 -38.82
N ARG A 341 4.19 -8.55 -37.90
CA ARG A 341 4.19 -7.68 -36.71
C ARG A 341 4.89 -6.33 -36.90
N VAL A 342 5.42 -6.07 -38.10
CA VAL A 342 6.08 -4.81 -38.45
C VAL A 342 5.03 -3.77 -38.86
N SER A 343 5.11 -2.57 -38.28
CA SER A 343 4.26 -1.43 -38.65
C SER A 343 4.43 -1.11 -40.13
N GLN A 344 3.34 -1.02 -40.88
CA GLN A 344 3.35 -0.56 -42.28
C GLN A 344 3.05 0.95 -42.41
N LEU A 345 3.05 1.67 -41.28
CA LEU A 345 2.83 3.11 -41.26
C LEU A 345 4.12 3.84 -41.58
N THR A 346 4.03 4.94 -42.32
CA THR A 346 5.17 5.84 -42.52
C THR A 346 5.48 6.61 -41.23
N SER A 347 6.70 7.11 -41.08
CA SER A 347 7.09 7.89 -39.89
C SER A 347 6.18 9.09 -39.64
N ALA A 348 5.76 9.77 -40.72
CA ALA A 348 4.80 10.89 -40.65
C ALA A 348 3.41 10.45 -40.15
N GLN A 349 2.93 9.27 -40.55
CA GLN A 349 1.66 8.72 -40.05
C GLN A 349 1.75 8.37 -38.55
N GLU A 350 2.89 7.85 -38.11
CA GLU A 350 3.10 7.51 -36.70
C GLU A 350 3.15 8.76 -35.82
N GLU A 351 3.80 9.83 -36.28
CA GLU A 351 3.87 11.11 -35.57
C GLU A 351 2.49 11.77 -35.42
N LEU A 352 1.74 11.90 -36.52
CA LEU A 352 0.38 12.48 -36.49
C LEU A 352 -0.58 11.65 -35.65
N MET A 353 -0.44 10.32 -35.70
CA MET A 353 -1.20 9.42 -34.84
C MET A 353 -0.87 9.64 -33.37
N HIS A 354 0.41 9.78 -33.03
CA HIS A 354 0.85 10.06 -31.67
C HIS A 354 0.28 11.41 -31.17
N LEU A 355 0.31 12.46 -31.99
CA LEU A 355 -0.28 13.77 -31.66
C LEU A 355 -1.78 13.68 -31.40
N SER A 356 -2.53 12.95 -32.24
CA SER A 356 -3.97 12.78 -32.04
C SER A 356 -4.28 11.99 -30.77
N ILE A 357 -3.50 10.94 -30.47
CA ILE A 357 -3.64 10.17 -29.23
C ILE A 357 -3.32 11.04 -28.01
N LEU A 358 -2.27 11.87 -28.06
CA LEU A 358 -1.92 12.80 -26.98
C LEU A 358 -3.03 13.83 -26.73
N ARG A 359 -3.60 14.40 -27.80
CA ARG A 359 -4.72 15.33 -27.68
C ARG A 359 -5.94 14.65 -27.09
N TYR A 360 -6.33 13.48 -27.61
CA TYR A 360 -7.41 12.67 -27.05
C TYR A 360 -7.17 12.33 -25.57
N ARG A 361 -5.94 12.27 -25.09
CA ARG A 361 -5.69 12.01 -23.66
C ARG A 361 -5.82 13.24 -22.79
N ARG A 362 -5.45 14.42 -23.29
CA ARG A 362 -5.39 15.66 -22.50
C ARG A 362 -6.69 16.46 -22.56
N ASP A 363 -7.44 16.30 -23.63
CA ASP A 363 -8.61 17.11 -23.94
C ASP A 363 -9.91 16.38 -23.59
N ALA A 364 -10.54 16.78 -22.49
CA ALA A 364 -11.81 16.20 -22.03
C ALA A 364 -12.97 16.47 -23.01
N THR A 365 -12.84 17.44 -23.92
CA THR A 365 -13.90 17.78 -24.88
C THR A 365 -14.09 16.71 -25.97
N ILE A 366 -13.04 15.93 -26.27
CA ILE A 366 -13.09 14.86 -27.27
C ILE A 366 -13.71 13.61 -26.64
N ARG A 367 -15.04 13.50 -26.61
CA ARG A 367 -15.77 12.47 -25.85
C ARG A 367 -15.60 11.04 -26.36
N GLY A 368 -15.25 10.86 -27.63
CA GLY A 368 -15.25 9.54 -28.28
C GLY A 368 -14.03 9.23 -29.13
N LYS A 369 -13.74 7.93 -29.28
CA LYS A 369 -12.69 7.43 -30.19
C LYS A 369 -12.94 7.81 -31.65
N VAL A 370 -14.20 8.04 -32.02
CA VAL A 370 -14.61 8.53 -33.36
C VAL A 370 -14.02 9.92 -33.57
N GLN A 371 -14.34 10.87 -32.68
CA GLN A 371 -13.87 12.25 -32.75
C GLN A 371 -12.33 12.35 -32.73
N ALA A 372 -11.66 11.48 -31.96
CA ALA A 372 -10.21 11.39 -31.96
C ALA A 372 -9.63 10.91 -33.31
N HIS A 373 -10.34 10.03 -34.01
CA HIS A 373 -9.97 9.59 -35.36
C HIS A 373 -10.31 10.66 -36.41
N ASP A 374 -11.41 11.39 -36.26
CA ASP A 374 -11.74 12.54 -37.13
C ASP A 374 -10.67 13.63 -37.03
N HIS A 375 -10.18 13.90 -35.82
CA HIS A 375 -9.05 14.80 -35.60
C HIS A 375 -7.77 14.31 -36.29
N LEU A 376 -7.47 13.00 -36.23
CA LEU A 376 -6.35 12.42 -36.99
C LEU A 376 -6.56 12.59 -38.50
N THR A 377 -7.79 12.42 -38.98
CA THR A 377 -8.15 12.59 -40.39
C THR A 377 -7.85 14.01 -40.86
N LEU A 378 -8.20 15.03 -40.06
CA LEU A 378 -7.89 16.43 -40.35
C LEU A 378 -6.38 16.70 -40.39
N LEU A 379 -5.63 16.19 -39.41
CA LEU A 379 -4.17 16.32 -39.37
C LEU A 379 -3.50 15.69 -40.59
N CYS A 380 -3.91 14.48 -40.96
CA CYS A 380 -3.40 13.78 -42.14
C CYS A 380 -3.74 14.51 -43.44
N ARG A 381 -4.96 15.07 -43.57
CA ARG A 381 -5.38 15.87 -44.73
C ARG A 381 -4.50 17.11 -44.90
N ASN A 382 -4.23 17.83 -43.82
CA ASN A 382 -3.39 19.04 -43.85
C ASN A 382 -1.93 18.73 -44.18
N ALA A 383 -1.43 17.56 -43.77
CA ALA A 383 -0.08 17.10 -44.08
C ALA A 383 0.05 16.43 -45.45
N GLY A 384 -1.05 16.26 -46.21
CA GLY A 384 -1.05 15.54 -47.49
C GLY A 384 -0.78 14.04 -47.37
N VAL A 385 -0.99 13.45 -46.19
CA VAL A 385 -0.71 12.03 -45.91
C VAL A 385 -2.00 11.22 -45.82
N ARG A 386 -1.99 9.98 -46.30
CA ARG A 386 -3.15 9.08 -46.18
C ARG A 386 -3.45 8.78 -44.70
N THR A 387 -4.71 8.95 -44.30
CA THR A 387 -5.15 8.67 -42.92
C THR A 387 -5.13 7.15 -42.62
N PRO A 388 -4.52 6.73 -41.49
CA PRO A 388 -4.63 5.36 -40.99
C PRO A 388 -6.09 4.98 -40.68
N CYS A 389 -6.45 3.70 -40.90
CA CYS A 389 -7.80 3.24 -40.62
C CYS A 389 -8.12 3.25 -39.11
N ARG A 390 -9.41 3.37 -38.78
CA ARG A 390 -9.89 3.45 -37.39
C ARG A 390 -9.52 2.22 -36.56
N ALA A 391 -9.47 1.03 -37.17
CA ALA A 391 -9.04 -0.20 -36.49
C ALA A 391 -7.59 -0.10 -36.01
N THR A 392 -6.67 0.38 -36.85
CA THR A 392 -5.27 0.62 -36.50
C THR A 392 -5.14 1.69 -35.43
N PHE A 393 -5.88 2.79 -35.54
CA PHE A 393 -5.92 3.84 -34.52
C PHE A 393 -6.37 3.30 -33.16
N ASN A 394 -7.48 2.54 -33.12
CA ASN A 394 -7.99 1.92 -31.90
C ASN A 394 -7.01 0.91 -31.30
N ALA A 395 -6.33 0.12 -32.14
CA ALA A 395 -5.31 -0.83 -31.69
C ALA A 395 -4.12 -0.12 -31.04
N ARG A 396 -3.65 1.00 -31.61
CA ARG A 396 -2.60 1.83 -31.01
C ARG A 396 -3.09 2.51 -29.74
N LEU A 397 -4.31 3.01 -29.72
CA LEU A 397 -4.93 3.62 -28.55
C LEU A 397 -5.05 2.64 -27.37
N LYS A 398 -5.32 1.34 -27.63
CA LYS A 398 -5.34 0.26 -26.63
C LYS A 398 -3.97 -0.08 -26.04
N LYS A 399 -2.86 0.16 -26.76
CA LYS A 399 -1.51 -0.11 -26.25
C LYS A 399 -1.10 0.83 -25.10
N PHE A 400 -1.81 1.93 -24.94
CA PHE A 400 -1.53 2.89 -23.88
C PHE A 400 -2.51 2.75 -22.72
N SER A 401 -2.10 3.08 -21.49
CA SER A 401 -2.94 2.90 -20.30
C SER A 401 -4.23 3.73 -20.32
N LEU A 402 -5.35 3.10 -19.94
CA LEU A 402 -6.68 3.72 -19.88
C LEU A 402 -6.80 4.77 -18.77
N GLU A 403 -5.96 4.66 -17.75
CA GLU A 403 -6.00 5.46 -16.52
C GLU A 403 -5.87 6.96 -16.78
N LYS A 404 -4.96 7.37 -17.67
CA LYS A 404 -4.75 8.79 -18.01
C LYS A 404 -5.98 9.43 -18.62
N ARG A 405 -6.71 8.70 -19.47
CA ARG A 405 -7.93 9.20 -20.12
C ARG A 405 -9.08 9.25 -19.11
N ALA A 406 -9.22 8.22 -18.29
CA ALA A 406 -10.24 8.18 -17.26
C ALA A 406 -10.03 9.31 -16.22
N TYR A 407 -8.78 9.66 -15.90
CA TYR A 407 -8.46 10.84 -15.11
C TYR A 407 -8.91 12.15 -15.78
N THR A 408 -8.66 12.31 -17.08
CA THR A 408 -9.06 13.52 -17.81
C THR A 408 -10.58 13.66 -17.94
N GLU A 409 -11.32 12.56 -18.08
CA GLU A 409 -12.80 12.58 -18.20
C GLU A 409 -13.50 12.71 -16.85
N GLY A 410 -13.04 11.99 -15.83
CA GLY A 410 -13.74 11.82 -14.55
C GLY A 410 -12.95 12.29 -13.34
N GLY A 411 -11.84 13.01 -13.53
CA GLY A 411 -10.91 13.36 -12.45
C GLY A 411 -10.39 12.13 -11.73
N HIS A 412 -10.09 12.27 -10.44
CA HIS A 412 -9.68 11.15 -9.61
C HIS A 412 -10.69 9.98 -9.64
N ARG A 413 -12.00 10.27 -9.71
CA ARG A 413 -13.05 9.23 -9.75
C ARG A 413 -12.92 8.33 -10.98
N GLY A 414 -12.70 8.92 -12.15
CA GLY A 414 -12.52 8.15 -13.38
C GLY A 414 -11.24 7.32 -13.34
N PHE A 415 -10.14 7.88 -12.81
CA PHE A 415 -8.86 7.17 -12.67
C PHE A 415 -8.98 5.87 -11.88
N HIS A 416 -9.58 5.91 -10.69
CA HIS A 416 -9.66 4.73 -9.83
C HIS A 416 -10.72 3.72 -10.27
N ALA A 417 -11.74 4.14 -11.02
CA ALA A 417 -12.71 3.21 -11.58
C ALA A 417 -12.07 2.22 -12.56
N VAL A 418 -11.02 2.66 -13.28
CA VAL A 418 -10.29 1.84 -14.26
C VAL A 418 -9.01 1.22 -13.71
N GLU A 419 -8.69 1.47 -12.44
CA GLU A 419 -7.49 0.92 -11.80
C GLU A 419 -7.64 -0.59 -11.58
N LEU A 420 -6.62 -1.34 -12.00
CA LEU A 420 -6.56 -2.78 -11.87
C LEU A 420 -6.60 -3.20 -10.39
N ALA A 421 -7.12 -4.38 -10.12
CA ALA A 421 -7.10 -4.93 -8.77
C ALA A 421 -5.65 -5.17 -8.33
N THR A 422 -5.32 -4.71 -7.13
CA THR A 422 -4.01 -4.94 -6.51
C THR A 422 -3.86 -6.43 -6.17
N ASP A 423 -2.64 -6.94 -6.40
CA ASP A 423 -2.21 -8.28 -5.99
C ASP A 423 -2.56 -8.54 -4.51
N PRO A 424 -3.12 -9.71 -4.14
CA PRO A 424 -3.47 -10.01 -2.75
C PRO A 424 -2.34 -9.83 -1.74
N GLY A 425 -1.08 -10.11 -2.11
CA GLY A 425 0.09 -9.93 -1.23
C GLY A 425 0.43 -8.49 -0.91
N ALA A 426 0.00 -7.56 -1.77
CA ALA A 426 0.20 -6.12 -1.61
C ALA A 426 -1.04 -5.41 -1.03
N ARG A 427 -2.07 -6.15 -0.59
CA ARG A 427 -3.27 -5.57 0.00
C ARG A 427 -3.04 -5.15 1.45
N THR A 428 -3.45 -3.93 1.75
CA THR A 428 -3.66 -3.48 3.12
C THR A 428 -4.75 -4.31 3.78
N LEU A 429 -4.43 -5.00 4.87
CA LEU A 429 -5.42 -5.62 5.73
C LEU A 429 -6.03 -4.56 6.66
N ARG A 430 -7.28 -4.79 7.08
CA ARG A 430 -7.92 -3.93 8.07
C ARG A 430 -7.32 -4.22 9.45
N CYS A 431 -7.43 -3.25 10.35
CA CYS A 431 -7.25 -3.54 11.77
C CYS A 431 -8.34 -4.55 12.20
N PHE A 432 -7.93 -5.63 12.85
CA PHE A 432 -8.81 -6.72 13.23
C PHE A 432 -9.50 -6.51 14.58
N LEU A 433 -8.97 -5.62 15.43
CA LEU A 433 -9.55 -5.38 16.74
C LEU A 433 -10.64 -4.29 16.67
N PRO A 434 -11.87 -4.58 17.15
CA PRO A 434 -12.95 -3.59 17.20
C PRO A 434 -12.60 -2.36 18.04
N GLY A 435 -13.09 -1.19 17.61
CA GLY A 435 -12.98 0.06 18.37
C GLY A 435 -11.65 0.79 18.22
N ILE A 436 -10.66 0.21 17.54
CA ILE A 436 -9.35 0.85 17.33
C ILE A 436 -9.35 1.79 16.12
N MET A 437 -10.01 1.39 15.02
CA MET A 437 -9.96 2.10 13.74
C MET A 437 -11.37 2.31 13.20
N VAL A 438 -11.67 3.54 12.81
CA VAL A 438 -13.00 3.96 12.37
C VAL A 438 -12.95 4.62 11.00
N HIS A 439 -13.94 4.33 10.16
CA HIS A 439 -14.21 5.03 8.90
C HIS A 439 -15.33 6.02 9.16
N VAL A 440 -15.08 7.29 8.87
CA VAL A 440 -16.10 8.33 8.95
C VAL A 440 -16.50 8.73 7.54
N ASP A 441 -17.81 8.67 7.28
CA ASP A 441 -18.40 9.14 6.04
C ASP A 441 -19.65 9.96 6.35
N SER A 442 -20.00 10.84 5.42
CA SER A 442 -21.20 11.65 5.52
C SER A 442 -22.02 11.57 4.24
N THR A 443 -23.34 11.49 4.39
CA THR A 443 -24.28 11.43 3.28
C THR A 443 -25.47 12.33 3.56
N LYS A 444 -25.98 13.00 2.52
CA LYS A 444 -27.24 13.74 2.62
C LYS A 444 -28.40 12.76 2.50
N PHE A 445 -29.49 13.04 3.21
CA PHE A 445 -30.73 12.32 3.00
C PHE A 445 -31.33 12.69 1.63
N ASP A 446 -31.93 11.70 0.97
CA ASP A 446 -32.72 11.93 -0.26
C ASP A 446 -34.04 12.66 0.05
N GLU A 447 -34.56 12.46 1.27
CA GLU A 447 -35.76 13.10 1.78
C GLU A 447 -35.51 14.57 2.12
N ARG A 448 -36.44 15.42 1.68
CA ARG A 448 -36.38 16.87 1.90
C ARG A 448 -37.32 17.29 3.03
N CYS A 449 -36.92 18.34 3.73
CA CYS A 449 -37.76 18.99 4.73
C CYS A 449 -39.02 19.60 4.11
N SER A 450 -40.07 19.74 4.92
CA SER A 450 -41.27 20.47 4.50
C SER A 450 -40.94 21.94 4.18
N PRO A 451 -41.72 22.61 3.31
CA PRO A 451 -41.51 24.01 2.96
C PRO A 451 -41.43 24.95 4.18
N ASP A 452 -42.24 24.71 5.20
CA ASP A 452 -42.26 25.51 6.44
C ASP A 452 -40.95 25.40 7.22
N PHE A 453 -40.36 24.21 7.23
CA PHE A 453 -39.08 23.94 7.90
C PHE A 453 -37.90 24.54 7.13
N LEU A 454 -37.94 24.49 5.79
CA LEU A 454 -36.96 25.14 4.92
C LEU A 454 -36.98 26.66 5.12
N ALA A 455 -38.15 27.28 5.20
CA ALA A 455 -38.28 28.72 5.44
C ALA A 455 -37.69 29.16 6.80
N THR A 456 -37.71 28.27 7.80
CA THR A 456 -37.23 28.56 9.16
C THR A 456 -35.72 28.35 9.30
N LEU A 457 -35.17 27.26 8.77
CA LEU A 457 -33.77 26.85 8.99
C LEU A 457 -32.84 27.15 7.80
N GLY A 458 -33.38 27.41 6.62
CA GLY A 458 -32.59 27.70 5.41
C GLY A 458 -31.91 26.48 4.78
N PHE A 459 -32.24 25.25 5.23
CA PHE A 459 -31.66 24.01 4.71
C PHE A 459 -32.75 23.03 4.27
N ASP A 460 -32.54 22.36 3.15
CA ASP A 460 -33.53 21.51 2.48
C ASP A 460 -33.43 20.03 2.87
N CYS A 461 -32.29 19.57 3.34
CA CYS A 461 -32.05 18.18 3.74
C CYS A 461 -31.04 18.07 4.89
N PRO A 462 -31.22 17.11 5.83
CA PRO A 462 -30.21 16.81 6.83
C PRO A 462 -29.03 16.03 6.22
N THR A 463 -27.89 16.09 6.91
CA THR A 463 -26.70 15.27 6.62
C THR A 463 -26.51 14.26 7.75
N LEU A 464 -26.41 12.97 7.38
CA LEU A 464 -26.04 11.88 8.26
C LEU A 464 -24.53 11.70 8.26
N TYR A 465 -23.93 11.69 9.43
CA TYR A 465 -22.55 11.29 9.67
C TYR A 465 -22.54 9.92 10.36
N LEU A 466 -21.72 9.00 9.86
CA LEU A 466 -21.55 7.67 10.43
C LEU A 466 -20.08 7.40 10.73
N ALA A 467 -19.82 6.87 11.91
CA ALA A 467 -18.54 6.32 12.33
C ALA A 467 -18.66 4.80 12.29
N ILE A 468 -18.07 4.14 11.29
CA ILE A 468 -18.13 2.68 11.09
C ILE A 468 -16.81 2.03 11.53
N ASP A 469 -16.90 1.05 12.42
CA ASP A 469 -15.75 0.27 12.86
C ASP A 469 -15.13 -0.52 11.71
N SER A 470 -13.80 -0.44 11.57
CA SER A 470 -13.06 -1.08 10.47
C SER A 470 -13.09 -2.60 10.58
N ALA A 471 -13.02 -3.14 11.79
CA ALA A 471 -12.96 -4.58 12.07
C ALA A 471 -14.32 -5.26 11.89
N THR A 472 -15.38 -4.71 12.51
CA THR A 472 -16.70 -5.34 12.55
C THR A 472 -17.66 -4.85 11.47
N GLY A 473 -17.39 -3.70 10.84
CA GLY A 473 -18.32 -3.04 9.93
C GLY A 473 -19.58 -2.47 10.61
N LYS A 474 -19.62 -2.44 11.94
CA LYS A 474 -20.76 -1.92 12.72
C LYS A 474 -20.57 -0.43 13.05
N PRO A 475 -21.66 0.34 13.19
CA PRO A 475 -21.56 1.74 13.59
C PRO A 475 -21.14 1.88 15.06
N LEU A 476 -20.08 2.66 15.30
CA LEU A 476 -19.64 3.08 16.64
C LEU A 476 -20.39 4.32 17.13
N GLY A 477 -20.83 5.17 16.21
CA GLY A 477 -21.58 6.38 16.50
C GLY A 477 -22.20 7.00 15.25
N ARG A 478 -23.11 7.96 15.46
CA ARG A 478 -23.84 8.66 14.40
C ARG A 478 -24.17 10.10 14.80
N ALA A 479 -24.29 10.97 13.82
CA ALA A 479 -24.83 12.31 14.01
C ALA A 479 -25.73 12.72 12.83
N ILE A 480 -26.79 13.47 13.11
CA ILE A 480 -27.67 14.04 12.10
C ILE A 480 -27.74 15.53 12.35
N LEU A 481 -27.36 16.33 11.36
CA LEU A 481 -27.40 17.80 11.45
C LEU A 481 -27.96 18.41 10.16
N PHE A 482 -28.67 19.52 10.32
CA PHE A 482 -29.09 20.37 9.21
C PHE A 482 -27.99 21.39 8.92
N GLY A 483 -27.62 21.53 7.65
CA GLY A 483 -26.55 22.43 7.25
C GLY A 483 -25.60 21.85 6.22
N THR A 484 -24.66 22.69 5.78
CA THR A 484 -23.46 22.23 5.08
C THR A 484 -22.57 21.42 6.02
N SER A 485 -21.74 20.55 5.46
CA SER A 485 -20.72 19.84 6.23
C SER A 485 -19.85 20.83 7.00
N CYS A 486 -19.72 20.62 8.31
CA CYS A 486 -18.99 21.52 9.17
C CYS A 486 -18.41 20.79 10.40
N ARG A 487 -17.45 21.45 11.05
CA ARG A 487 -16.78 20.95 12.26
C ARG A 487 -17.73 20.58 13.40
N ASN A 488 -18.89 21.24 13.50
CA ASN A 488 -19.87 20.96 14.57
C ASN A 488 -20.50 19.58 14.38
N SER A 489 -20.77 19.18 13.13
CA SER A 489 -21.29 17.85 12.82
C SER A 489 -20.32 16.76 13.23
N LEU A 490 -19.03 16.96 12.94
CA LEU A 490 -17.96 16.06 13.34
C LEU A 490 -17.81 16.00 14.87
N ALA A 491 -17.90 17.13 15.56
CA ALA A 491 -17.85 17.17 17.02
C ALA A 491 -19.01 16.40 17.68
N VAL A 492 -20.23 16.51 17.14
CA VAL A 492 -21.38 15.74 17.62
C VAL A 492 -21.18 14.24 17.38
N LEU A 493 -20.64 13.85 16.22
CA LEU A 493 -20.31 12.45 15.93
C LEU A 493 -19.28 11.92 16.94
N ILE A 494 -18.17 12.63 17.14
CA ILE A 494 -17.11 12.25 18.08
C ILE A 494 -17.67 12.08 19.50
N ARG A 495 -18.54 13.00 19.93
CA ARG A 495 -19.21 12.92 21.24
C ARG A 495 -20.09 11.67 21.36
N ASP A 496 -20.88 11.35 20.33
CA ASP A 496 -21.72 10.14 20.33
C ASP A 496 -20.86 8.86 20.34
N VAL A 497 -19.75 8.83 19.60
CA VAL A 497 -18.78 7.72 19.66
C VAL A 497 -18.24 7.55 21.09
N LEU A 498 -17.75 8.61 21.72
CA LEU A 498 -17.24 8.53 23.09
C LEU A 498 -18.32 8.06 24.08
N HIS A 499 -19.54 8.59 23.97
CA HIS A 499 -20.64 8.23 24.87
C HIS A 499 -21.06 6.76 24.71
N ARG A 500 -21.08 6.23 23.49
CA ARG A 500 -21.48 4.84 23.22
C ARG A 500 -20.39 3.83 23.53
N GLN A 501 -19.14 4.16 23.19
CA GLN A 501 -18.02 3.22 23.27
C GLN A 501 -17.24 3.34 24.59
N GLY A 502 -17.40 4.44 25.33
CA GLY A 502 -16.60 4.74 26.53
C GLY A 502 -15.16 5.17 26.22
N SER A 503 -14.70 5.02 24.97
CA SER A 503 -13.38 5.42 24.50
C SER A 503 -13.42 5.87 23.04
N LEU A 504 -12.45 6.68 22.64
CA LEU A 504 -12.32 7.13 21.24
C LEU A 504 -11.36 6.22 20.45
N PRO A 505 -11.68 5.90 19.19
CA PRO A 505 -10.75 5.20 18.30
C PRO A 505 -9.42 5.94 18.13
N ARG A 506 -8.35 5.17 17.94
CA ARG A 506 -7.00 5.70 17.71
C ARG A 506 -6.82 6.17 16.27
N TYR A 507 -7.40 5.45 15.30
CA TYR A 507 -7.22 5.71 13.88
C TYR A 507 -8.52 6.16 13.24
N TRP A 508 -8.50 7.33 12.61
CA TRP A 508 -9.66 7.94 11.96
C TRP A 508 -9.43 8.01 10.47
N ILE A 509 -10.12 7.17 9.72
CA ILE A 509 -10.14 7.18 8.26
C ILE A 509 -11.23 8.15 7.82
N VAL A 510 -10.81 9.26 7.23
CA VAL A 510 -11.67 10.39 6.82
C VAL A 510 -11.28 10.82 5.41
N ASP A 511 -12.21 11.41 4.66
CA ASP A 511 -11.90 11.95 3.34
C ASP A 511 -11.19 13.32 3.41
N GLY A 512 -10.98 13.95 2.26
CA GLY A 512 -10.38 15.27 2.15
C GLY A 512 -11.33 16.46 2.38
N GLY A 513 -12.51 16.24 2.99
CA GLY A 513 -13.48 17.27 3.31
C GLY A 513 -12.92 18.36 4.23
N SER A 514 -13.44 19.59 4.11
CA SER A 514 -12.92 20.75 4.85
C SER A 514 -13.13 20.64 6.37
N GLU A 515 -14.13 19.87 6.79
CA GLU A 515 -14.40 19.51 8.18
C GLU A 515 -13.29 18.65 8.79
N TYR A 516 -12.57 17.85 7.99
CA TYR A 516 -11.49 16.96 8.42
C TYR A 516 -10.10 17.56 8.22
N THR A 517 -9.97 18.60 7.38
CA THR A 517 -8.67 19.27 7.12
C THR A 517 -8.45 20.52 7.96
N GLY A 518 -9.45 20.98 8.72
CA GLY A 518 -9.36 22.18 9.55
C GLY A 518 -8.53 22.01 10.82
N GLU A 519 -8.02 23.14 11.33
CA GLU A 519 -7.20 23.23 12.56
C GLU A 519 -7.88 22.60 13.78
N TRP A 520 -9.21 22.67 13.86
CA TRP A 520 -9.98 22.07 14.95
C TRP A 520 -9.79 20.55 15.03
N PHE A 521 -9.95 19.82 13.91
CA PHE A 521 -9.81 18.37 13.91
C PHE A 521 -8.35 17.95 14.10
N GLU A 522 -7.44 18.73 13.52
CA GLU A 522 -6.00 18.57 13.74
C GLU A 522 -5.59 18.71 15.22
N SER A 523 -6.17 19.70 15.92
CA SER A 523 -5.96 19.92 17.35
C SER A 523 -6.60 18.83 18.19
N PHE A 524 -7.80 18.38 17.83
CA PHE A 524 -8.46 17.24 18.46
C PHE A 524 -7.61 15.97 18.37
N CYS A 525 -7.12 15.62 17.17
CA CYS A 525 -6.25 14.46 16.98
C CYS A 525 -4.97 14.58 17.81
N THR A 526 -4.39 15.78 17.92
CA THR A 526 -3.21 16.02 18.77
C THR A 526 -3.54 15.81 20.25
N LEU A 527 -4.68 16.33 20.73
CA LEU A 527 -5.11 16.24 22.12
C LEU A 527 -5.31 14.79 22.57
N ILE A 528 -5.98 13.98 21.75
CA ILE A 528 -6.28 12.58 22.10
C ILE A 528 -5.18 11.62 21.67
N GLY A 529 -4.14 12.08 20.98
CA GLY A 529 -3.09 11.27 20.36
C GLY A 529 -3.58 10.40 19.20
N ALA A 530 -4.62 10.81 18.48
CA ALA A 530 -5.19 10.06 17.36
C ALA A 530 -4.45 10.32 16.04
N THR A 531 -4.50 9.30 15.19
CA THR A 531 -3.92 9.33 13.84
C THR A 531 -5.04 9.50 12.82
N ARG A 532 -4.94 10.54 11.99
CA ARG A 532 -5.83 10.75 10.85
C ARG A 532 -5.24 10.06 9.62
N ILE A 533 -6.03 9.24 8.95
CA ILE A 533 -5.68 8.58 7.69
C ILE A 533 -6.61 9.13 6.63
N GLN A 534 -6.03 9.73 5.60
CA GLN A 534 -6.76 10.28 4.46
C GLN A 534 -6.48 9.40 3.23
N PRO A 535 -7.44 8.57 2.79
CA PRO A 535 -7.34 7.85 1.53
C PRO A 535 -7.17 8.81 0.34
N PRO A 536 -6.64 8.33 -0.81
CA PRO A 536 -6.64 9.12 -2.03
C PRO A 536 -8.07 9.58 -2.36
N PRO A 537 -8.25 10.66 -3.15
CA PRO A 537 -9.57 11.20 -3.49
C PRO A 537 -10.38 10.20 -4.35
N VAL A 538 -10.98 9.20 -3.71
CA VAL A 538 -11.78 8.16 -4.35
C VAL A 538 -12.94 7.84 -3.45
N ILE A 539 -14.13 7.94 -4.01
CA ILE A 539 -15.33 7.49 -3.34
C ILE A 539 -15.26 5.98 -3.14
N LEU A 540 -15.52 5.58 -1.90
CA LEU A 540 -16.18 4.34 -1.46
C LEU A 540 -16.96 3.62 -2.57
N GLY A 541 -16.24 2.92 -3.43
CA GLY A 541 -16.79 2.10 -4.51
C GLY A 541 -16.36 0.64 -4.44
N ARG A 542 -15.40 0.31 -3.56
CA ARG A 542 -14.96 -1.08 -3.32
C ARG A 542 -15.10 -1.54 -1.87
N THR A 543 -15.47 -0.67 -0.94
CA THR A 543 -16.05 -1.07 0.35
C THR A 543 -17.57 -1.07 0.20
N HIS A 544 -18.12 -2.23 -0.14
CA HIS A 544 -19.54 -2.58 -0.05
C HIS A 544 -20.06 -2.43 1.40
N MET A 545 -20.19 -1.22 1.94
CA MET A 545 -20.81 -1.04 3.27
C MET A 545 -22.05 -0.14 3.26
N LEU A 546 -22.19 0.82 2.33
CA LEU A 546 -23.29 1.78 2.41
C LEU A 546 -24.38 1.65 1.32
N LYS A 547 -24.22 0.80 0.30
CA LYS A 547 -25.20 0.72 -0.81
C LYS A 547 -25.98 -0.58 -0.97
N THR A 548 -25.86 -1.58 -0.08
CA THR A 548 -26.46 -2.90 -0.39
C THR A 548 -27.20 -3.65 0.71
N ARG A 549 -27.46 -3.08 1.90
CA ARG A 549 -28.26 -3.78 2.93
C ARG A 549 -29.07 -2.83 3.83
N TRP A 550 -30.08 -2.17 3.27
CA TRP A 550 -31.20 -1.59 4.06
C TRP A 550 -32.52 -1.75 3.31
N ALA A 551 -32.73 -2.95 2.75
CA ALA A 551 -34.04 -3.44 2.29
C ALA A 551 -34.20 -4.86 2.83
N ALA A 552 -34.42 -4.97 4.14
CA ALA A 552 -35.03 -6.09 4.84
C ALA A 552 -35.33 -5.64 6.28
#